data_AF-A0AAU4NCE7-F1
#
_entry.id   AF-A0AAU4NCE7-F1
#
_cell.length_a   1.000
_cell.length_b   1.000
_cell.length_c   1.000
_cell.angle_alpha   90.00
_cell.angle_beta   90.00
_cell.angle_gamma   90.00
#
_symmetry.space_group_name_H-M   'P 1'
#
loop_
_entity.id
_entity.type
_entity.pdbx_description
1 polymer ?
#
loop_
_entity_poly.entity_id
_entity_poly.type
_entity_poly.pdbx_seq_one_letter_code
_entity_poly.pdbx_strand_id
1 'polypeptide(L)'
;MAEADGCLVAPDWSVVSNGVSHTAVIAAHVQALIDADKSAARSIDDASAALLDGEPRHFVPLAIGLAWAVEAAVHAMIAAGVLSVGAMAFALVDRFGIDAWDAIHDALPDSFFQDAGPVDAAGVDDVLNDLTEPGRRGVNRQVESEEDVRAVFDELTEQGRAVRTGDSVKIIERYELPDGTGIQLRVDSKSGGSVIDIVKPEVTQVIKVHVR
;
A
#
# COMPACT_ATOMS: atom_id res chain seq x y z
N MET A 1 15.87 -38.22 7.02
CA MET A 1 16.41 -36.90 6.60
C MET A 1 15.92 -36.65 5.20
N ALA A 2 15.18 -35.57 4.98
CA ALA A 2 14.80 -35.13 3.65
C ALA A 2 15.82 -34.07 3.19
N GLU A 3 16.28 -34.19 1.95
CA GLU A 3 17.27 -33.32 1.34
C GLU A 3 16.55 -32.46 0.30
N ALA A 4 16.65 -31.15 0.42
CA ALA A 4 16.27 -30.21 -0.62
C ALA A 4 17.52 -29.43 -1.00
N ASP A 5 18.00 -29.65 -2.23
CA ASP A 5 19.11 -28.93 -2.85
C ASP A 5 20.42 -28.91 -2.02
N GLY A 6 20.83 -30.07 -1.49
CA GLY A 6 22.11 -30.23 -0.79
C GLY A 6 22.16 -29.69 0.65
N CYS A 7 21.07 -29.12 1.15
CA CYS A 7 20.97 -28.69 2.56
C CYS A 7 20.26 -29.75 3.41
N LEU A 8 20.96 -30.22 4.45
CA LEU A 8 20.39 -31.12 5.47
C LEU A 8 19.50 -30.30 6.41
N VAL A 9 18.18 -30.46 6.29
CA VAL A 9 17.21 -29.79 7.17
C VAL A 9 16.94 -30.67 8.40
N ALA A 10 17.00 -30.06 9.58
CA ALA A 10 16.77 -30.73 10.86
C ALA A 10 15.28 -31.12 11.03
N PRO A 11 14.96 -32.25 11.69
CA PRO A 11 13.60 -32.79 11.73
C PRO A 11 12.56 -31.88 12.42
N ASP A 12 13.01 -30.99 13.30
CA ASP A 12 12.20 -29.98 14.00
C ASP A 12 11.71 -28.85 13.08
N TRP A 13 12.28 -28.72 11.87
CA TRP A 13 11.79 -27.82 10.82
C TRP A 13 10.82 -28.50 9.86
N SER A 14 10.61 -29.81 9.99
CA SER A 14 9.64 -30.53 9.18
C SER A 14 8.29 -30.59 9.90
N VAL A 15 7.31 -29.85 9.39
CA VAL A 15 5.92 -29.94 9.86
C VAL A 15 5.38 -31.32 9.50
N VAL A 16 5.03 -32.11 10.52
CA VAL A 16 4.41 -33.43 10.37
C VAL A 16 3.09 -33.29 9.60
N SER A 17 2.94 -34.15 8.60
CA SER A 17 1.92 -34.13 7.56
C SER A 17 0.49 -34.27 8.07
N ASN A 18 -0.43 -33.57 7.42
CA ASN A 18 -1.77 -34.07 7.11
C ASN A 18 -2.13 -33.77 5.64
N GLY A 19 -2.00 -34.79 4.79
CA GLY A 19 -3.05 -35.12 3.82
C GLY A 19 -3.13 -34.44 2.44
N VAL A 20 -2.40 -33.37 2.14
CA VAL A 20 -2.30 -32.85 0.75
C VAL A 20 -0.85 -32.45 0.48
N SER A 21 -0.26 -32.94 -0.62
CA SER A 21 1.09 -32.56 -1.02
C SER A 21 1.18 -31.04 -1.10
N HIS A 22 2.01 -30.41 -0.27
CA HIS A 22 2.23 -28.96 -0.27
C HIS A 22 2.61 -28.47 -1.69
N THR A 23 3.30 -29.31 -2.46
CA THR A 23 3.61 -29.09 -3.87
C THR A 23 2.36 -29.06 -4.75
N ALA A 24 1.37 -29.91 -4.49
CA ALA A 24 0.09 -29.89 -5.22
C ALA A 24 -0.75 -28.65 -4.87
N VAL A 25 -0.70 -28.20 -3.60
CA VAL A 25 -1.34 -26.95 -3.18
C VAL A 25 -0.66 -25.77 -3.85
N ILE A 26 0.67 -25.67 -3.79
CA ILE A 26 1.44 -24.60 -4.44
C ILE A 26 1.20 -24.62 -5.96
N ALA A 27 1.24 -25.80 -6.59
CA ALA A 27 0.97 -25.93 -8.02
C ALA A 27 -0.46 -25.50 -8.39
N ALA A 28 -1.46 -25.81 -7.55
CA ALA A 28 -2.82 -25.35 -7.76
C ALA A 28 -2.95 -23.82 -7.63
N HIS A 29 -2.24 -23.20 -6.68
CA HIS A 29 -2.22 -21.74 -6.54
C HIS A 29 -1.50 -21.06 -7.71
N VAL A 30 -0.35 -21.61 -8.15
CA VAL A 30 0.36 -21.12 -9.35
C VAL A 30 -0.52 -21.25 -10.60
N GLN A 31 -1.25 -22.35 -10.74
CA GLN A 31 -2.17 -22.54 -11.86
C GLN A 31 -3.34 -21.56 -11.82
N ALA A 32 -3.92 -21.32 -10.64
CA ALA A 32 -4.96 -20.31 -10.45
C ALA A 32 -4.47 -18.90 -10.81
N LEU A 33 -3.22 -18.58 -10.46
CA LEU A 33 -2.56 -17.31 -10.83
C LEU A 33 -2.44 -17.16 -12.36
N ILE A 34 -1.98 -18.22 -13.04
CA ILE A 34 -1.84 -18.26 -14.51
C ILE A 34 -3.21 -18.12 -15.20
N ASP A 35 -4.25 -18.74 -14.65
CA ASP A 35 -5.59 -18.68 -15.23
C ASP A 35 -6.24 -17.30 -15.01
N ALA A 36 -6.00 -16.67 -13.86
CA ALA A 36 -6.38 -15.29 -13.59
C ALA A 36 -5.67 -14.30 -14.54
N ASP A 37 -4.36 -14.47 -14.76
CA ASP A 37 -3.58 -13.64 -15.69
C ASP A 37 -4.08 -13.77 -17.14
N LYS A 38 -4.37 -15.00 -17.59
CA LYS A 38 -4.98 -15.23 -18.92
C LYS A 38 -6.38 -14.62 -19.04
N SER A 39 -7.17 -14.67 -17.97
CA SER A 39 -8.51 -14.08 -17.95
C SER A 39 -8.42 -12.55 -18.06
N ALA A 40 -7.54 -11.93 -17.27
CA ALA A 40 -7.29 -10.49 -17.32
C ALA A 40 -6.77 -10.05 -18.71
N ALA A 41 -5.82 -10.78 -19.29
CA ALA A 41 -5.30 -10.49 -20.62
C ALA A 41 -6.39 -10.55 -21.71
N ARG A 42 -7.31 -11.52 -21.64
CA ARG A 42 -8.45 -11.61 -22.56
C ARG A 42 -9.44 -10.46 -22.37
N SER A 43 -9.76 -10.11 -21.14
CA SER A 43 -10.65 -8.98 -20.85
C SER A 43 -10.08 -7.65 -21.34
N ILE A 44 -8.76 -7.47 -21.25
CA ILE A 44 -8.06 -6.30 -21.81
C ILE A 44 -8.12 -6.32 -23.35
N ASP A 45 -7.94 -7.48 -23.99
CA ASP A 45 -8.02 -7.64 -25.45
C ASP A 45 -9.44 -7.37 -25.96
N ASP A 46 -10.45 -7.90 -25.28
CA ASP A 46 -11.87 -7.66 -25.57
C ASP A 46 -12.26 -6.19 -25.39
N ALA A 47 -11.79 -5.55 -24.30
CA ALA A 47 -11.98 -4.12 -24.07
C ALA A 47 -11.26 -3.26 -25.12
N SER A 48 -10.07 -3.68 -25.54
CA SER A 48 -9.28 -3.01 -26.60
C SER A 48 -9.93 -3.14 -27.97
N ALA A 49 -10.49 -4.32 -28.29
CA ALA A 49 -11.25 -4.54 -29.51
C ALA A 49 -12.52 -3.67 -29.54
N ALA A 50 -13.24 -3.59 -28.41
CA ALA A 50 -14.41 -2.73 -28.30
C ALA A 50 -14.09 -1.23 -28.45
N LEU A 51 -12.90 -0.79 -28.01
CA LEU A 51 -12.42 0.60 -28.18
C LEU A 51 -12.15 0.97 -29.66
N LEU A 52 -11.72 0.00 -30.48
CA LEU A 52 -11.42 0.22 -31.89
C LEU A 52 -12.68 0.37 -32.76
N ASP A 53 -13.84 -0.09 -32.28
CA ASP A 53 -15.12 -0.05 -32.99
C ASP A 53 -15.93 1.26 -32.81
N GLY A 54 -15.45 2.21 -31.98
CA GLY A 54 -15.83 3.63 -32.08
C GLY A 54 -17.19 4.06 -31.51
N GLU A 55 -17.86 3.27 -30.65
CA GLU A 55 -19.14 3.64 -30.01
C GLU A 55 -18.93 4.46 -28.72
N PRO A 56 -19.40 5.72 -28.57
CA PRO A 56 -19.07 6.63 -27.47
C PRO A 56 -19.61 6.26 -26.06
N ARG A 57 -19.81 4.97 -25.74
CA ARG A 57 -20.20 4.42 -24.44
C ARG A 57 -19.01 3.89 -23.61
N HIS A 58 -17.78 4.20 -24.02
CA HIS A 58 -16.52 3.55 -23.59
C HIS A 58 -16.06 3.77 -22.14
N PHE A 59 -16.74 4.56 -21.30
CA PHE A 59 -16.28 4.79 -19.93
C PHE A 59 -16.58 3.60 -19.00
N VAL A 60 -17.73 2.95 -19.21
CA VAL A 60 -18.20 1.85 -18.35
C VAL A 60 -17.43 0.54 -18.59
N PRO A 61 -17.14 0.10 -19.83
CA PRO A 61 -16.39 -1.14 -20.06
C PRO A 61 -14.93 -1.09 -19.58
N LEU A 62 -14.27 0.07 -19.70
CA LEU A 62 -12.89 0.26 -19.27
C LEU A 62 -12.77 0.26 -17.74
N ALA A 63 -13.69 0.94 -17.05
CA ALA A 63 -13.77 0.92 -15.59
C ALA A 63 -14.09 -0.49 -15.06
N ILE A 64 -15.01 -1.22 -15.70
CA ILE A 64 -15.31 -2.62 -15.36
C ILE A 64 -14.08 -3.50 -15.58
N GLY A 65 -13.39 -3.37 -16.72
CA GLY A 65 -12.19 -4.14 -17.02
C GLY A 65 -11.06 -3.90 -16.00
N LEU A 66 -10.87 -2.65 -15.57
CA LEU A 66 -9.92 -2.30 -14.52
C LEU A 66 -10.32 -2.90 -13.18
N ALA A 67 -11.59 -2.80 -12.78
CA ALA A 67 -12.07 -3.37 -11.53
C ALA A 67 -11.82 -4.88 -11.44
N TRP A 68 -12.12 -5.63 -12.51
CA TRP A 68 -11.82 -7.06 -12.58
C TRP A 68 -10.31 -7.36 -12.54
N ALA A 69 -9.49 -6.54 -13.20
CA ALA A 69 -8.04 -6.72 -13.20
C ALA A 69 -7.44 -6.44 -11.81
N VAL A 70 -7.92 -5.41 -11.12
CA VAL A 70 -7.53 -5.07 -9.74
C VAL A 70 -7.96 -6.19 -8.79
N GLU A 71 -9.22 -6.64 -8.86
CA GLU A 71 -9.73 -7.74 -8.04
C GLU A 71 -8.92 -9.02 -8.26
N ALA A 72 -8.67 -9.41 -9.51
CA ALA A 72 -7.87 -10.61 -9.82
C ALA A 72 -6.43 -10.50 -9.30
N ALA A 73 -5.81 -9.32 -9.43
CA ALA A 73 -4.47 -9.07 -8.92
C ALA A 73 -4.41 -9.15 -7.39
N VAL A 74 -5.42 -8.62 -6.69
CA VAL A 74 -5.53 -8.69 -5.22
C VAL A 74 -5.65 -10.15 -4.75
N HIS A 75 -6.57 -10.92 -5.35
CA HIS A 75 -6.72 -12.34 -5.03
C HIS A 75 -5.42 -13.13 -5.29
N ALA A 76 -4.73 -12.82 -6.39
CA ALA A 76 -3.43 -13.40 -6.72
C ALA A 76 -2.36 -13.08 -5.67
N MET A 77 -2.31 -11.84 -5.17
CA MET A 77 -1.38 -11.41 -4.12
C MET A 77 -1.70 -12.06 -2.77
N ILE A 78 -2.98 -12.15 -2.39
CA ILE A 78 -3.41 -12.87 -1.19
C ILE A 78 -3.03 -14.35 -1.28
N ALA A 79 -3.28 -14.98 -2.43
CA ALA A 79 -2.88 -16.37 -2.69
C ALA A 79 -1.36 -16.58 -2.63
N ALA A 80 -0.59 -15.55 -2.97
CA ALA A 80 0.87 -15.53 -2.84
C ALA A 80 1.35 -15.20 -1.41
N GLY A 81 0.44 -14.91 -0.47
CA GLY A 81 0.74 -14.64 0.94
C GLY A 81 1.11 -13.20 1.26
N VAL A 82 0.77 -12.23 0.38
CA VAL A 82 0.87 -10.80 0.72
C VAL A 82 -0.19 -10.47 1.76
N LEU A 83 0.21 -9.88 2.88
CA LEU A 83 -0.68 -9.57 4.01
C LEU A 83 -0.87 -8.06 4.26
N SER A 84 -0.01 -7.21 3.70
CA SER A 84 -0.13 -5.76 3.84
C SER A 84 -0.97 -5.17 2.72
N VAL A 85 -1.98 -4.39 3.10
CA VAL A 85 -2.83 -3.61 2.20
C VAL A 85 -1.98 -2.61 1.42
N GLY A 86 -1.06 -1.91 2.09
CA GLY A 86 -0.10 -1.01 1.47
C GLY A 86 0.75 -1.70 0.39
N ALA A 87 1.28 -2.89 0.67
CA ALA A 87 2.08 -3.64 -0.31
C ALA A 87 1.27 -4.03 -1.56
N MET A 88 0.00 -4.41 -1.39
CA MET A 88 -0.89 -4.68 -2.52
C MET A 88 -1.21 -3.42 -3.31
N ALA A 89 -1.55 -2.33 -2.61
CA ALA A 89 -1.81 -1.03 -3.22
C ALA A 89 -0.60 -0.51 -4.02
N PHE A 90 0.62 -0.63 -3.48
CA PHE A 90 1.84 -0.30 -4.20
C PHE A 90 2.06 -1.17 -5.44
N ALA A 91 1.79 -2.47 -5.38
CA ALA A 91 1.92 -3.34 -6.55
C ALA A 91 0.94 -2.95 -7.67
N LEU A 92 -0.27 -2.52 -7.30
CA LEU A 92 -1.26 -1.99 -8.24
C LEU A 92 -0.81 -0.66 -8.82
N VAL A 93 -0.31 0.26 -8.00
CA VAL A 93 0.22 1.56 -8.44
C VAL A 93 1.45 1.39 -9.33
N ASP A 94 2.38 0.49 -9.01
CA ASP A 94 3.54 0.18 -9.87
C ASP A 94 3.11 -0.42 -11.22
N ARG A 95 1.97 -1.12 -11.27
CA ARG A 95 1.45 -1.77 -12.48
C ARG A 95 0.66 -0.82 -13.39
N PHE A 96 -0.19 0.02 -12.79
CA PHE A 96 -1.17 0.86 -13.49
C PHE A 96 -0.81 2.35 -13.49
N GLY A 97 0.14 2.77 -12.65
CA GLY A 97 0.56 4.15 -12.47
C GLY A 97 -0.17 4.85 -11.33
N ILE A 98 0.49 5.83 -10.72
CA ILE A 98 -0.07 6.65 -9.64
C ILE A 98 -1.26 7.50 -10.09
N ASP A 99 -1.28 7.92 -11.36
CA ASP A 99 -2.40 8.66 -11.95
C ASP A 99 -3.70 7.81 -12.01
N ALA A 100 -3.60 6.49 -11.81
CA ALA A 100 -4.73 5.58 -11.73
C ALA A 100 -5.19 5.31 -10.28
N TRP A 101 -4.61 5.98 -9.27
CA TRP A 101 -4.92 5.73 -7.86
C TRP A 101 -6.42 5.76 -7.56
N ASP A 102 -7.13 6.82 -7.96
CA ASP A 102 -8.57 6.94 -7.71
C ASP A 102 -9.35 5.75 -8.29
N ALA A 103 -8.98 5.31 -9.49
CA ALA A 103 -9.63 4.17 -10.15
C ALA A 103 -9.26 2.82 -9.51
N ILE A 104 -8.05 2.69 -8.95
CA ILE A 104 -7.62 1.53 -8.16
C ILE A 104 -8.40 1.50 -6.83
N HIS A 105 -8.46 2.63 -6.15
CA HIS A 105 -9.15 2.78 -4.87
C HIS A 105 -10.65 2.47 -5.02
N ASP A 106 -11.31 3.05 -6.04
CA ASP A 106 -12.72 2.79 -6.35
C ASP A 106 -13.02 1.33 -6.76
N ALA A 107 -12.03 0.64 -7.32
CA ALA A 107 -12.16 -0.77 -7.68
C ALA A 107 -12.04 -1.72 -6.47
N LEU A 108 -11.44 -1.26 -5.38
CA LEU A 108 -11.29 -2.04 -4.16
C LEU A 108 -12.51 -1.81 -3.25
N PRO A 109 -13.10 -2.86 -2.65
CA PRO A 109 -14.18 -2.67 -1.70
C PRO A 109 -13.63 -2.01 -0.43
N ASP A 110 -14.40 -1.11 0.21
CA ASP A 110 -13.99 -0.44 1.46
C ASP A 110 -13.49 -1.42 2.55
N SER A 111 -14.07 -2.63 2.59
CA SER A 111 -13.65 -3.71 3.51
C SER A 111 -12.20 -4.16 3.32
N PHE A 112 -11.59 -3.88 2.17
CA PHE A 112 -10.19 -4.16 1.89
C PHE A 112 -9.25 -3.28 2.72
N PHE A 113 -9.66 -2.04 2.99
CA PHE A 113 -8.92 -1.08 3.80
C PHE A 113 -9.33 -1.13 5.28
N GLN A 114 -10.36 -1.92 5.60
CA GLN A 114 -10.82 -2.08 6.97
C GLN A 114 -9.69 -2.66 7.83
N ASP A 115 -9.43 -2.01 8.96
CA ASP A 115 -8.36 -2.33 9.92
C ASP A 115 -6.93 -2.14 9.39
N ALA A 116 -6.76 -1.51 8.22
CA ALA A 116 -5.45 -1.07 7.75
C ALA A 116 -5.17 0.37 8.19
N GLY A 117 -3.91 0.68 8.48
CA GLY A 117 -3.42 2.05 8.55
C GLY A 117 -3.58 2.80 7.22
N PRO A 118 -3.23 4.09 7.19
CA PRO A 118 -3.53 4.96 6.07
C PRO A 118 -2.78 4.56 4.81
N VAL A 119 -3.50 4.47 3.68
CA VAL A 119 -2.96 4.22 2.34
C VAL A 119 -2.99 5.45 1.43
N ASP A 120 -3.60 6.54 1.91
CA ASP A 120 -3.74 7.78 1.16
C ASP A 120 -3.85 9.03 2.06
N ALA A 121 -3.96 10.19 1.41
CA ALA A 121 -4.15 11.48 2.05
C ALA A 121 -5.41 11.57 2.93
N ALA A 122 -6.47 10.83 2.63
CA ALA A 122 -7.71 10.84 3.41
C ALA A 122 -7.52 10.09 4.73
N GLY A 123 -6.97 8.88 4.68
CA GLY A 123 -6.62 8.12 5.88
C GLY A 123 -5.61 8.85 6.76
N VAL A 124 -4.68 9.61 6.15
CA VAL A 124 -3.78 10.49 6.91
C VAL A 124 -4.54 11.56 7.68
N ASP A 125 -5.59 12.16 7.11
CA ASP A 125 -6.40 13.15 7.83
C ASP A 125 -7.14 12.52 9.01
N ASP A 126 -7.64 11.30 8.85
CA ASP A 126 -8.32 10.57 9.92
C ASP A 126 -7.37 10.30 11.09
N VAL A 127 -6.17 9.76 10.82
CA VAL A 127 -5.15 9.55 11.85
C VAL A 127 -4.75 10.85 12.56
N LEU A 128 -4.57 11.94 11.80
CA LEU A 128 -4.25 13.24 12.40
C LEU A 128 -5.42 13.77 13.23
N ASN A 129 -6.67 13.57 12.83
CA ASN A 129 -7.84 13.99 13.58
C ASN A 129 -8.02 13.23 14.89
N ASP A 130 -7.66 11.95 14.90
CA ASP A 130 -7.81 11.09 16.07
C ASP A 130 -6.66 11.25 17.07
N LEU A 131 -5.42 11.40 16.58
CA LEU A 131 -4.22 11.32 17.43
C LEU A 131 -3.58 12.69 17.74
N THR A 132 -4.06 13.78 17.16
CA THR A 132 -3.41 15.08 17.31
C THR A 132 -4.39 16.24 17.48
N GLU A 133 -3.92 17.33 18.07
CA GLU A 133 -4.68 18.57 18.17
C GLU A 133 -4.26 19.58 17.09
N PRO A 134 -5.15 20.48 16.67
CA PRO A 134 -4.76 21.62 15.83
C PRO A 134 -3.75 22.53 16.54
N GLY A 135 -2.66 22.87 15.85
CA GLY A 135 -1.66 23.81 16.32
C GLY A 135 -2.02 25.28 16.07
N ARG A 136 -1.10 26.20 16.44
CA ARG A 136 -1.30 27.65 16.29
C ARG A 136 -1.59 28.10 14.85
N ARG A 137 -1.00 27.42 13.87
CA ARG A 137 -1.40 27.53 12.46
C ARG A 137 -2.32 26.34 12.19
N GLY A 138 -3.54 26.57 11.71
CA GLY A 138 -4.56 25.52 11.58
C GLY A 138 -4.18 24.30 10.75
N VAL A 139 -3.15 24.41 9.90
CA VAL A 139 -2.61 23.27 9.13
C VAL A 139 -1.60 22.43 9.88
N ASN A 140 -1.04 22.94 10.97
CA ASN A 140 -0.08 22.20 11.78
C ASN A 140 -0.87 21.46 12.84
N ARG A 141 -0.32 20.33 13.27
CA ARG A 141 -0.83 19.52 14.35
C ARG A 141 0.16 19.48 15.50
N GLN A 142 -0.34 19.22 16.69
CA GLN A 142 0.45 19.17 17.90
C GLN A 142 0.06 17.98 18.77
N VAL A 143 1.04 17.49 19.53
CA VAL A 143 0.89 16.39 20.50
C VAL A 143 1.53 16.76 21.83
N GLU A 144 1.31 15.96 22.87
CA GLU A 144 1.75 16.29 24.22
C GLU A 144 3.23 15.99 24.47
N SER A 145 3.78 14.96 23.80
CA SER A 145 5.12 14.46 24.04
C SER A 145 5.83 14.00 22.77
N GLU A 146 7.15 13.83 22.87
CA GLU A 146 7.99 13.28 21.80
C GLU A 146 7.62 11.82 21.48
N GLU A 147 7.19 11.07 22.49
CA GLU A 147 6.70 9.69 22.31
C GLU A 147 5.45 9.67 21.45
N ASP A 148 4.54 10.63 21.65
CA ASP A 148 3.34 10.77 20.82
C ASP A 148 3.68 11.14 19.37
N VAL A 149 4.72 11.96 19.14
CA VAL A 149 5.20 12.24 17.77
C VAL A 149 5.63 10.93 17.11
N ARG A 150 6.34 10.06 17.83
CA ARG A 150 6.76 8.77 17.27
C ARG A 150 5.57 7.85 17.02
N ALA A 151 4.63 7.75 17.96
CA ALA A 151 3.43 6.93 17.80
C ALA A 151 2.60 7.36 16.59
N VAL A 152 2.40 8.67 16.40
CA VAL A 152 1.72 9.22 15.21
C VAL A 152 2.48 8.88 13.94
N PHE A 153 3.82 8.95 13.96
CA PHE A 153 4.62 8.59 12.78
C PHE A 153 4.50 7.10 12.44
N ASP A 154 4.56 6.22 13.43
CA ASP A 154 4.44 4.77 13.22
C ASP A 154 3.05 4.42 12.65
N GLU A 155 1.98 5.02 13.18
CA GLU A 155 0.61 4.85 12.65
C GLU A 155 0.50 5.34 11.21
N LEU A 156 0.99 6.55 10.93
CA LEU A 156 0.93 7.17 9.61
C LEU A 156 1.72 6.39 8.54
N THR A 157 2.69 5.57 8.95
CA THR A 157 3.60 4.87 8.03
C THR A 157 3.38 3.36 7.99
N GLU A 158 2.37 2.84 8.69
CA GLU A 158 2.10 1.40 8.82
C GLU A 158 1.98 0.71 7.46
N GLN A 159 1.29 1.34 6.49
CA GLN A 159 1.11 0.84 5.13
C GLN A 159 2.07 1.51 4.11
N GLY A 160 3.01 2.32 4.60
CA GLY A 160 3.94 3.08 3.76
C GLY A 160 5.12 2.26 3.26
N ARG A 161 5.66 2.67 2.12
CA ARG A 161 6.94 2.20 1.60
C ARG A 161 8.06 3.12 2.07
N ALA A 162 9.12 2.57 2.66
CA ALA A 162 10.31 3.34 2.99
C ALA A 162 10.98 3.90 1.72
N VAL A 163 11.31 5.20 1.73
CA VAL A 163 11.97 5.90 0.63
C VAL A 163 13.32 6.42 1.10
N ARG A 164 14.30 6.49 0.19
CA ARG A 164 15.62 7.07 0.50
C ARG A 164 15.47 8.50 1.03
N THR A 165 16.11 8.76 2.16
CA THR A 165 16.16 10.06 2.84
C THR A 165 17.10 11.07 2.14
N GLY A 166 17.88 10.62 1.16
CA GLY A 166 18.90 11.42 0.48
C GLY A 166 20.09 11.73 1.39
N ASP A 167 20.81 12.83 1.11
CA ASP A 167 22.01 13.22 1.86
C ASP A 167 21.70 14.09 3.11
N SER A 168 20.43 14.26 3.45
CA SER A 168 20.03 15.13 4.56
C SER A 168 20.15 14.40 5.90
N VAL A 169 21.21 14.72 6.66
CA VAL A 169 21.46 14.19 8.02
C VAL A 169 20.34 14.52 9.02
N LYS A 170 19.43 15.43 8.67
CA LYS A 170 18.30 15.80 9.53
C LYS A 170 17.09 14.89 9.38
N ILE A 171 16.98 14.16 8.26
CA ILE A 171 15.87 13.26 8.01
C ILE A 171 16.24 11.91 8.64
N ILE A 172 15.42 11.47 9.58
CA ILE A 172 15.58 10.19 10.25
C ILE A 172 15.00 9.10 9.37
N GLU A 173 13.72 9.26 9.01
CA GLU A 173 12.94 8.28 8.25
C GLU A 173 12.04 9.00 7.25
N ARG A 174 11.81 8.35 6.11
CA ARG A 174 10.90 8.83 5.09
C ARG A 174 10.14 7.68 4.49
N TYR A 175 8.84 7.85 4.39
CA TYR A 175 7.90 6.92 3.80
C TYR A 175 7.04 7.65 2.76
N GLU A 176 6.48 6.85 1.88
CA GLU A 176 5.50 7.27 0.88
C GLU A 176 4.32 6.32 1.00
N LEU A 177 3.11 6.83 0.82
CA LEU A 177 1.88 6.05 0.72
C LEU A 177 1.54 5.77 -0.76
N PRO A 178 0.68 4.78 -1.05
CA PRO A 178 0.28 4.43 -2.41
C PRO A 178 -0.21 5.61 -3.29
N ASP A 179 -0.93 6.57 -2.72
CA ASP A 179 -1.40 7.77 -3.42
C ASP A 179 -0.28 8.80 -3.71
N GLY A 180 0.94 8.56 -3.23
CA GLY A 180 2.08 9.48 -3.33
C GLY A 180 2.23 10.45 -2.15
N THR A 181 1.41 10.33 -1.11
CA THR A 181 1.57 11.12 0.12
C THR A 181 2.92 10.80 0.75
N GLY A 182 3.75 11.84 0.92
CA GLY A 182 5.07 11.74 1.51
C GLY A 182 5.05 12.06 3.00
N ILE A 183 5.63 11.19 3.82
CA ILE A 183 5.65 11.30 5.28
C ILE A 183 7.10 11.21 5.74
N GLN A 184 7.56 12.22 6.48
CA GLN A 184 8.97 12.35 6.81
C GLN A 184 9.15 12.68 8.29
N LEU A 185 9.88 11.84 9.01
CA LEU A 185 10.36 12.12 10.34
C LEU A 185 11.73 12.80 10.26
N ARG A 186 11.87 13.93 10.92
CA ARG A 186 13.14 14.65 11.01
C ARG A 186 13.35 15.20 12.41
N VAL A 187 14.61 15.38 12.76
CA VAL A 187 15.00 16.20 13.92
C VAL A 187 14.81 17.66 13.54
N ASP A 188 13.86 18.39 14.16
CA ASP A 188 13.73 19.83 13.93
C ASP A 188 14.48 20.68 14.98
N SER A 189 15.16 21.66 14.41
CA SER A 189 16.07 22.59 15.05
C SER A 189 15.36 23.86 15.51
N LYS A 190 15.29 24.01 16.84
CA LYS A 190 15.41 25.23 17.68
C LYS A 190 15.08 24.88 19.13
N SER A 191 14.25 23.85 19.33
CA SER A 191 13.84 23.24 20.61
C SER A 191 14.32 21.79 20.79
N GLY A 192 14.79 21.12 19.73
CA GLY A 192 15.51 19.83 19.81
C GLY A 192 14.65 18.57 19.71
N GLY A 193 13.35 18.68 19.42
CA GLY A 193 12.44 17.53 19.26
C GLY A 193 12.23 17.12 17.81
N SER A 194 11.63 15.94 17.61
CA SER A 194 11.28 15.43 16.29
C SER A 194 10.02 16.12 15.75
N VAL A 195 9.96 16.18 14.42
CA VAL A 195 8.84 16.73 13.68
C VAL A 195 8.53 15.81 12.52
N ILE A 196 7.23 15.58 12.31
CA ILE A 196 6.73 14.93 11.10
C ILE A 196 6.37 16.04 10.10
N ASP A 197 6.93 15.95 8.89
CA ASP A 197 6.46 16.71 7.75
C ASP A 197 5.62 15.78 6.85
N ILE A 198 4.42 16.21 6.47
CA ILE A 198 3.50 15.48 5.61
C ILE A 198 3.24 16.33 4.36
N VAL A 199 3.43 15.73 3.19
CA VAL A 199 3.23 16.33 1.87
C VAL A 199 2.21 15.51 1.11
N LYS A 200 1.05 16.10 0.83
CA LYS A 200 -0.02 15.45 0.06
C LYS A 200 0.13 15.81 -1.44
N PRO A 201 -0.23 14.91 -2.38
CA PRO A 201 -0.09 15.13 -3.82
C PRO A 201 -0.75 16.42 -4.33
N GLU A 202 -1.92 16.76 -3.78
CA GLU A 202 -2.73 17.90 -4.24
C GLU A 202 -2.49 19.20 -3.47
N VAL A 203 -1.75 19.14 -2.35
CA VAL A 203 -1.62 20.27 -1.42
C VAL A 203 -0.17 20.74 -1.36
N THR A 204 0.07 22.00 -1.76
CA THR A 204 1.42 22.59 -1.71
C THR A 204 1.92 22.85 -0.30
N GLN A 205 1.03 22.82 0.68
CA GLN A 205 1.33 23.13 2.07
C GLN A 205 1.78 21.89 2.83
N VAL A 206 2.95 21.98 3.47
CA VAL A 206 3.44 20.94 4.36
C VAL A 206 2.69 21.00 5.68
N ILE A 207 2.03 19.92 6.05
CA ILE A 207 1.45 19.72 7.38
C ILE A 207 2.57 19.29 8.32
N LYS A 208 2.65 19.91 9.50
CA LYS A 208 3.69 19.61 10.50
C LYS A 208 3.09 19.10 11.79
N VAL A 209 3.57 17.96 12.27
CA VAL A 209 3.24 17.42 13.60
C VAL A 209 4.43 17.58 14.52
N HIS A 210 4.23 18.17 15.70
CA HIS A 210 5.29 18.48 16.67
C HIS A 210 4.74 18.55 18.09
N VAL A 211 5.61 18.54 19.09
CA VAL A 211 5.21 18.77 20.48
C VAL A 211 4.72 20.22 20.65
N ARG A 212 3.64 20.40 21.43
CA ARG A 212 3.01 21.70 21.74
C ARG A 212 3.95 22.77 22.32
#